data_AF-A0A7V5PNH3-F1
#
_entry.id   AF-A0A7V5PNH3-F1
#
_cell.length_a   1.000
_cell.length_b   1.000
_cell.length_c   1.000
_cell.angle_alpha   90.00
_cell.angle_beta   90.00
_cell.angle_gamma   90.00
#
_symmetry.space_group_name_H-M   'P 1'
#
loop_
_entity.id
_entity.type
_entity.pdbx_description
1 polymer ?
#
loop_
_entity_poly.entity_id
_entity_poly.type
_entity_poly.pdbx_seq_one_letter_code
_entity_poly.pdbx_strand_id
1 'polypeptide(L)'
;MKGAAIGIVETSSIARGYLVADAVLKRADVQIVVNRTICPGKYMVLIGGDVDAVNASIETGVAVGAHTVVDHFVIPNVHPEVFPAINGVARMPEIEALGVIEGFSVASVIEAADAAVKAAQIKLVNVHLAMAIGGKGYVTLT
;
A
#
# COMPACT_ATOMS: atom_id res chain seq x y z
N MET A 1 7.84 -10.76 4.40
CA MET A 1 6.61 -10.59 5.18
C MET A 1 5.95 -11.94 5.37
N LYS A 2 5.32 -12.18 6.53
CA LYS A 2 4.36 -13.27 6.69
C LYS A 2 3.02 -12.77 6.17
N GLY A 3 2.37 -13.54 5.31
CA GLY A 3 1.10 -13.18 4.69
C GLY A 3 1.21 -12.30 3.44
N ALA A 4 0.20 -12.42 2.59
CA ALA A 4 0.12 -11.81 1.27
C ALA A 4 -1.02 -10.78 1.18
N ALA A 5 -1.55 -10.26 2.29
CA ALA A 5 -2.58 -9.22 2.23
C ALA A 5 -1.97 -7.84 2.50
N ILE A 6 -2.55 -6.82 1.85
CA ILE A 6 -2.30 -5.41 2.15
C ILE A 6 -3.61 -4.78 2.61
N GLY A 7 -3.53 -3.90 3.60
CA GLY A 7 -4.64 -3.04 4.00
C GLY A 7 -4.18 -1.60 4.13
N ILE A 8 -5.08 -0.66 3.86
CA ILE A 8 -4.82 0.77 4.03
C ILE A 8 -5.88 1.41 4.94
N VAL A 9 -5.45 2.40 5.71
CA VAL A 9 -6.34 3.46 6.22
C VAL A 9 -5.72 4.80 5.86
N GLU A 10 -6.49 5.62 5.15
CA GLU A 10 -6.12 6.98 4.82
C GLU A 10 -6.90 7.96 5.70
N THR A 11 -6.21 8.91 6.34
CA THR A 11 -6.85 9.92 7.20
C THR A 11 -6.59 11.33 6.67
N SER A 12 -7.52 12.24 6.90
CA SER A 12 -7.37 13.68 6.62
C SER A 12 -6.53 14.42 7.67
N SER A 13 -6.06 13.72 8.70
CA SER A 13 -5.29 14.27 9.81
C SER A 13 -4.06 13.42 10.10
N ILE A 14 -2.88 14.06 10.12
CA ILE A 14 -1.59 13.44 10.42
C ILE A 14 -1.58 12.86 11.84
N ALA A 15 -2.03 13.63 12.83
CA ALA A 15 -2.08 13.18 14.22
C ALA A 15 -2.99 11.95 14.38
N ARG A 16 -4.13 11.95 13.68
CA ARG A 16 -5.01 10.79 13.69
C ARG A 16 -4.39 9.59 12.96
N GLY A 17 -3.64 9.83 11.89
CA GLY A 17 -2.90 8.81 11.17
C GLY A 17 -1.92 8.04 12.07
N TYR A 18 -1.15 8.75 12.92
CA TYR A 18 -0.29 8.09 13.91
C TYR A 18 -1.07 7.29 14.95
N LEU A 19 -2.22 7.79 15.41
CA LEU A 19 -3.08 7.04 16.33
C LEU A 19 -3.64 5.76 15.68
N VAL A 20 -4.03 5.84 14.40
CA VAL A 20 -4.46 4.69 13.61
C VAL A 20 -3.32 3.69 13.48
N ALA A 21 -2.11 4.13 13.10
CA ALA A 21 -0.93 3.28 12.98
C ALA A 21 -0.61 2.51 14.27
N ASP A 22 -0.68 3.18 15.43
CA ASP A 22 -0.51 2.53 16.74
C ASP A 22 -1.60 1.47 17.01
N ALA A 23 -2.86 1.81 16.74
CA ALA A 23 -3.99 0.91 17.00
C ALA A 23 -3.96 -0.34 16.10
N VAL A 24 -3.67 -0.19 14.81
CA VAL A 24 -3.65 -1.33 13.87
C VAL A 24 -2.54 -2.32 14.18
N LEU A 25 -1.38 -1.84 14.63
CA LEU A 25 -0.24 -2.69 15.05
C LEU A 25 -0.52 -3.44 16.36
N LYS A 26 -1.34 -2.88 17.25
CA LYS A 26 -1.75 -3.52 18.50
C LYS A 26 -2.88 -4.53 18.32
N ARG A 27 -3.62 -4.46 17.21
CA ARG A 27 -4.82 -5.27 16.98
C ARG A 27 -4.52 -6.72 16.60
N ALA A 28 -3.55 -6.92 15.71
CA ALA A 28 -3.19 -8.22 15.14
C ALA A 28 -1.72 -8.23 14.68
N ASP A 29 -1.20 -9.40 14.32
CA ASP A 29 0.18 -9.55 13.78
C ASP A 29 0.25 -9.02 12.35
N VAL A 30 0.48 -7.71 12.22
CA VAL A 30 0.65 -6.98 10.96
C VAL A 30 1.90 -6.12 11.01
N GLN A 31 2.45 -5.81 9.84
CA GLN A 31 3.63 -4.96 9.69
C GLN A 31 3.28 -3.69 8.91
N ILE A 32 3.88 -2.56 9.30
CA ILE A 32 3.82 -1.34 8.49
C ILE A 32 4.58 -1.59 7.18
N VAL A 33 3.91 -1.36 6.06
CA VAL A 33 4.52 -1.28 4.72
C VAL A 33 4.84 0.18 4.42
N VAL A 34 3.89 1.09 4.60
CA VAL A 34 4.07 2.53 4.41
C VAL A 34 3.35 3.29 5.53
N ASN A 35 4.01 4.28 6.12
CA ASN A 35 3.41 5.14 7.16
C ASN A 35 3.90 6.57 6.98
N ARG A 36 3.18 7.37 6.17
CA ARG A 36 3.64 8.72 5.78
C ARG A 36 2.50 9.64 5.36
N THR A 37 2.82 10.94 5.28
CA THR A 37 1.95 11.98 4.72
C THR A 37 1.81 11.85 3.20
N ILE A 38 0.64 12.21 2.68
CA ILE A 38 0.37 12.29 1.24
C ILE A 38 -0.40 13.58 0.90
N CYS A 39 -0.40 13.98 -0.38
CA CYS A 39 -1.01 15.24 -0.82
C CYS A 39 -2.54 15.24 -0.63
N PRO A 40 -3.15 16.40 -0.30
CA PRO A 40 -2.55 17.70 0.05
C PRO A 40 -2.26 17.89 1.55
N GLY A 41 -2.27 16.84 2.36
CA GLY A 41 -2.20 16.91 3.83
C GLY A 41 -2.85 15.71 4.53
N LYS A 42 -3.14 14.65 3.77
CA LYS A 42 -3.68 13.40 4.28
C LYS A 42 -2.53 12.54 4.81
N TYR A 43 -2.85 11.44 5.46
CA TYR A 43 -1.89 10.50 6.02
C TYR A 43 -2.29 9.08 5.65
N MET A 44 -1.31 8.27 5.26
CA MET A 44 -1.51 6.90 4.81
C MET A 44 -0.85 5.94 5.78
N VAL A 45 -1.64 5.00 6.28
CA VAL A 45 -1.19 3.84 7.03
C VAL A 45 -1.45 2.61 6.17
N LEU A 46 -0.40 2.08 5.54
CA LEU A 46 -0.43 0.85 4.76
C LEU A 46 0.22 -0.26 5.58
N ILE A 47 -0.52 -1.33 5.81
CA ILE A 47 -0.09 -2.50 6.55
C ILE A 47 -0.13 -3.73 5.67
N GLY A 48 0.57 -4.78 6.07
CA GLY A 48 0.35 -6.09 5.51
C GLY A 48 0.65 -7.22 6.48
N GLY A 49 0.14 -8.41 6.12
CA GLY A 49 0.08 -9.56 7.01
C GLY A 49 -0.80 -10.66 6.39
N ASP A 50 -1.25 -11.59 7.23
CA ASP A 50 -2.29 -12.55 6.85
C ASP A 50 -3.64 -11.84 6.67
N VAL A 51 -4.49 -12.35 5.78
CA VAL A 51 -5.73 -11.66 5.38
C VAL A 51 -6.66 -11.37 6.57
N ASP A 52 -6.79 -12.31 7.51
CA ASP A 52 -7.64 -12.13 8.69
C ASP A 52 -7.05 -11.10 9.66
N ALA A 53 -5.73 -11.10 9.83
CA ALA A 53 -5.01 -10.13 10.65
C ALA A 53 -5.16 -8.71 10.07
N VAL A 54 -4.97 -8.57 8.75
CA VAL A 54 -5.15 -7.30 8.04
C VAL A 54 -6.59 -6.82 8.16
N ASN A 55 -7.59 -7.66 7.92
CA ASN A 55 -9.00 -7.29 8.06
C ASN A 55 -9.33 -6.77 9.47
N ALA A 56 -8.92 -7.50 10.51
CA ALA A 56 -9.15 -7.10 11.89
C ALA A 56 -8.47 -5.76 12.24
N SER A 57 -7.24 -5.56 11.75
CA SER A 57 -6.48 -4.32 11.92
C SER A 57 -7.12 -3.15 11.17
N ILE A 58 -7.59 -3.32 9.94
CA ILE A 58 -8.27 -2.26 9.18
C ILE A 58 -9.60 -1.87 9.82
N GLU A 59 -10.41 -2.82 10.28
CA GLU A 59 -11.66 -2.52 11.02
C GLU A 59 -11.38 -1.63 12.24
N THR A 60 -10.34 -1.96 13.00
CA THR A 60 -9.90 -1.17 14.16
C THR A 60 -9.38 0.20 13.75
N GLY A 61 -8.60 0.28 12.67
CA GLY A 61 -8.06 1.53 12.15
C GLY A 61 -9.16 2.48 11.67
N VAL A 62 -10.20 1.96 11.01
CA VAL A 62 -11.37 2.74 10.58
C VAL A 62 -12.13 3.27 11.80
N ALA A 63 -12.38 2.43 12.80
CA ALA A 63 -13.05 2.84 14.04
C ALA A 63 -12.27 3.95 14.79
N VAL A 64 -10.96 3.79 14.94
CA VAL A 64 -10.08 4.76 15.61
C VAL A 64 -9.90 6.05 14.80
N GLY A 65 -9.84 5.93 13.48
CA GLY A 65 -9.76 7.06 12.54
C GLY A 65 -11.02 7.92 12.51
N ALA A 66 -12.19 7.32 12.79
CA ALA A 66 -13.48 7.99 12.90
C ALA A 66 -13.76 8.92 11.70
N HIS A 67 -14.28 10.13 11.96
CA HIS A 67 -14.63 11.12 10.94
C HIS A 67 -13.44 11.64 10.11
N THR A 68 -12.20 11.25 10.43
CA THR A 68 -11.03 11.65 9.64
C THR A 68 -10.68 10.63 8.56
N VAL A 69 -11.28 9.43 8.57
CA VAL A 69 -11.02 8.42 7.53
C VAL A 69 -11.51 8.97 6.20
N VAL A 70 -10.60 9.04 5.23
CA VAL A 70 -10.87 9.46 3.86
C VAL A 70 -11.16 8.24 2.99
N ASP A 71 -10.37 7.18 3.16
CA ASP A 71 -10.50 5.94 2.41
C ASP A 71 -9.91 4.76 3.18
N HIS A 72 -10.37 3.55 2.89
CA HIS A 72 -9.81 2.29 3.40
C HIS A 72 -10.13 1.13 2.46
N PHE A 73 -9.21 0.17 2.36
CA PHE A 73 -9.41 -1.05 1.58
C PHE A 73 -8.51 -2.18 2.07
N VAL A 74 -8.82 -3.41 1.65
CA VAL A 74 -7.99 -4.59 1.82
C VAL A 74 -7.86 -5.29 0.47
N ILE A 75 -6.62 -5.61 0.08
CA ILE A 75 -6.31 -6.40 -1.10
C ILE A 75 -5.75 -7.76 -0.61
N PRO A 76 -6.47 -8.87 -0.82
CA PRO A 76 -5.98 -10.19 -0.46
C PRO A 76 -4.98 -10.71 -1.49
N ASN A 77 -4.09 -11.61 -1.05
CA ASN A 77 -3.22 -12.41 -1.92
C ASN A 77 -2.34 -11.61 -2.91
N VAL A 78 -1.84 -10.44 -2.51
CA VAL A 78 -0.84 -9.63 -3.21
C VAL A 78 0.46 -10.40 -3.38
N HIS A 79 1.00 -10.37 -4.60
CA HIS A 79 2.23 -11.04 -4.96
C HIS A 79 3.44 -10.51 -4.14
N PRO A 80 4.34 -11.39 -3.63
CA PRO A 80 5.44 -10.98 -2.77
C PRO A 80 6.40 -9.93 -3.35
N GLU A 81 6.53 -9.84 -4.68
CA GLU A 81 7.38 -8.82 -5.34
C GLU A 81 6.82 -7.39 -5.23
N VAL A 82 5.54 -7.21 -4.93
CA VAL A 82 4.93 -5.88 -4.79
C VAL A 82 5.46 -5.14 -3.56
N PHE A 83 5.64 -5.85 -2.44
CA PHE A 83 6.11 -5.26 -1.18
C PHE A 83 7.50 -4.59 -1.26
N PRO A 84 8.56 -5.25 -1.76
CA PRO A 84 9.86 -4.59 -1.92
C PRO A 84 9.83 -3.48 -2.98
N ALA A 85 8.97 -3.59 -4.00
CA ALA A 85 8.81 -2.55 -5.02
C ALA A 85 8.16 -1.28 -4.47
N ILE A 86 7.21 -1.40 -3.53
CA ILE A 86 6.62 -0.26 -2.78
C ILE A 86 7.68 0.43 -1.90
N ASN A 87 8.52 -0.36 -1.23
CA ASN A 87 9.54 0.15 -0.32
C ASN A 87 10.77 0.77 -1.03
N GLY A 88 10.86 0.66 -2.35
CA GLY A 88 12.01 1.14 -3.13
C GLY A 88 13.30 0.34 -2.89
N VAL A 89 13.19 -0.89 -2.36
CA VAL A 89 14.33 -1.77 -2.06
C VAL A 89 14.49 -2.91 -3.07
N ALA A 90 13.71 -2.90 -4.14
CA ALA A 90 13.86 -3.86 -5.23
C ALA A 90 15.24 -3.70 -5.88
N ARG A 91 15.95 -4.82 -6.05
CA ARG A 91 17.20 -4.83 -6.82
C ARG A 91 16.86 -4.48 -8.27
N MET A 92 17.56 -3.50 -8.83
CA MET A 92 17.33 -3.10 -10.21
C MET A 92 17.58 -4.29 -11.16
N PRO A 93 16.55 -4.75 -11.89
CA PRO A 93 16.72 -5.80 -12.88
C PRO A 93 17.47 -5.26 -14.10
N GLU A 94 17.95 -6.17 -14.95
CA GLU A 94 18.34 -5.80 -16.32
C GLU A 94 17.08 -5.35 -17.06
N ILE A 95 17.16 -4.18 -17.71
CA ILE A 95 16.00 -3.56 -18.36
C ILE A 95 16.16 -3.71 -19.87
N GLU A 96 15.30 -4.50 -20.49
CA GLU A 96 15.20 -4.62 -21.95
C GLU A 96 14.11 -3.70 -22.50
N ALA A 97 12.89 -3.86 -21.99
CA ALA A 97 11.73 -3.02 -22.28
C ALA A 97 11.18 -2.41 -20.98
N LEU A 98 10.62 -1.21 -21.05
CA LEU A 98 10.03 -0.53 -19.89
C LEU A 98 8.52 -0.34 -20.08
N GLY A 99 7.75 -0.93 -19.17
CA GLY A 99 6.32 -0.68 -19.02
C GLY A 99 6.04 0.31 -17.89
N VAL A 100 5.02 1.15 -18.07
CA VAL A 100 4.52 2.07 -17.03
C VAL A 100 3.00 2.01 -16.98
N ILE A 101 2.43 1.84 -15.79
CA ILE A 101 0.99 1.92 -15.56
C ILE A 101 0.74 2.99 -14.50
N GLU A 102 -0.09 3.98 -14.82
CA GLU A 102 -0.47 5.07 -13.92
C GLU A 102 -1.93 4.92 -13.48
N GLY A 103 -2.19 5.09 -12.18
CA GLY A 103 -3.52 5.01 -11.58
C GLY A 103 -3.83 6.23 -10.72
N PHE A 104 -5.12 6.53 -10.56
CA PHE A 104 -5.58 7.67 -9.75
C PHE A 104 -5.65 7.37 -8.25
N SER A 105 -5.63 6.10 -7.85
CA SER A 105 -5.68 5.70 -6.44
C SER A 105 -4.57 4.72 -6.10
N VAL A 106 -4.20 4.69 -4.82
CA VAL A 106 -3.21 3.75 -4.28
C VAL A 106 -3.66 2.31 -4.46
N ALA A 107 -4.94 2.03 -4.26
CA ALA A 107 -5.55 0.71 -4.52
C ALA A 107 -5.26 0.27 -5.96
N SER A 108 -5.65 1.10 -6.93
CA SER A 108 -5.55 0.76 -8.36
C SER A 108 -4.12 0.47 -8.80
N VAL A 109 -3.14 1.17 -8.22
CA VAL A 109 -1.72 1.00 -8.55
C VAL A 109 -1.16 -0.30 -7.96
N ILE A 110 -1.55 -0.64 -6.73
CA ILE A 110 -1.15 -1.91 -6.10
C ILE A 110 -1.80 -3.09 -6.83
N GLU A 111 -3.09 -2.99 -7.16
CA GLU A 111 -3.82 -4.01 -7.93
C GLU A 111 -3.22 -4.18 -9.33
N ALA A 112 -2.86 -3.09 -10.01
CA ALA A 112 -2.20 -3.17 -11.31
C ALA A 112 -0.84 -3.85 -11.24
N ALA A 113 -0.03 -3.51 -10.22
CA ALA A 113 1.27 -4.14 -10.01
C ALA A 113 1.13 -5.65 -9.72
N ASP A 114 0.17 -6.03 -8.86
CA ASP A 114 -0.14 -7.41 -8.51
C ASP A 114 -0.66 -8.22 -9.71
N ALA A 115 -1.58 -7.65 -10.48
CA ALA A 115 -2.11 -8.28 -11.68
C ALA A 115 -1.02 -8.47 -12.74
N ALA A 116 -0.15 -7.48 -12.94
CA ALA A 116 0.92 -7.55 -13.93
C ALA A 116 1.93 -8.69 -13.65
N VAL A 117 2.42 -8.80 -12.41
CA VAL A 117 3.38 -9.87 -12.04
C VAL A 117 2.76 -11.26 -12.07
N LYS A 118 1.45 -11.37 -11.84
CA LYS A 118 0.74 -12.66 -11.93
C LYS A 118 0.43 -13.06 -13.38
N ALA A 119 0.26 -12.09 -14.27
CA ALA A 119 -0.14 -12.34 -15.65
C ALA A 119 1.03 -12.65 -16.59
N ALA A 120 2.23 -12.15 -16.29
CA ALA A 120 3.38 -12.24 -17.19
C ALA A 120 4.71 -12.43 -16.44
N GLN A 121 5.72 -12.94 -17.16
CA GLN A 121 7.09 -13.03 -16.67
C GLN A 121 7.78 -11.66 -16.76
N ILE A 122 7.39 -10.76 -15.87
CA ILE A 122 7.94 -9.41 -15.76
C ILE A 122 8.58 -9.20 -14.38
N LYS A 123 9.35 -8.13 -14.23
CA LYS A 123 9.92 -7.68 -12.96
C LYS A 123 9.47 -6.28 -12.63
N LEU A 124 8.98 -6.09 -11.40
CA LEU A 124 8.67 -4.77 -10.88
C LEU A 124 9.98 -4.03 -10.57
N VAL A 125 10.09 -2.82 -11.12
CA VAL A 125 11.20 -1.91 -10.84
C VAL A 125 10.84 -1.01 -9.65
N ASN A 126 9.64 -0.41 -9.68
CA ASN A 126 9.17 0.50 -8.63
C ASN A 126 7.64 0.54 -8.57
N VAL A 127 7.09 0.66 -7.36
CA VAL A 127 5.69 1.03 -7.14
C VAL A 127 5.65 2.34 -6.35
N HIS A 128 5.37 3.45 -7.03
CA HIS A 128 5.35 4.79 -6.43
C HIS A 128 3.93 5.17 -6.02
N LEU A 129 3.71 5.29 -4.71
CA LEU A 129 2.38 5.53 -4.14
C LEU A 129 2.20 6.98 -3.66
N ALA A 130 1.26 7.72 -4.28
CA ALA A 130 0.60 8.91 -3.74
C ALA A 130 1.48 9.98 -3.07
N MET A 131 2.67 10.26 -3.63
CA MET A 131 3.55 11.29 -3.09
C MET A 131 3.94 12.30 -4.17
N ALA A 132 3.65 13.57 -3.90
CA ALA A 132 3.99 14.73 -4.73
C ALA A 132 3.38 14.77 -6.15
N ILE A 133 2.40 13.92 -6.44
CA ILE A 133 1.79 13.79 -7.78
C ILE A 133 0.25 13.84 -7.76
N GLY A 134 -0.34 14.56 -6.79
CA GLY A 134 -1.79 14.79 -6.75
C GLY A 134 -2.62 13.56 -6.37
N GLY A 135 -2.07 12.67 -5.54
CA GLY A 135 -2.77 11.45 -5.07
C GLY A 135 -2.70 10.25 -6.02
N LYS A 136 -2.17 10.45 -7.23
CA LYS A 136 -1.90 9.37 -8.18
C LYS A 136 -0.77 8.47 -7.72
N GLY A 137 -0.62 7.32 -8.38
CA GLY A 137 0.57 6.49 -8.29
C GLY A 137 0.88 5.85 -9.64
N TYR A 138 2.05 5.23 -9.74
CA TYR A 138 2.44 4.49 -10.92
C TYR A 138 3.30 3.29 -10.55
N VAL A 139 3.30 2.29 -11.43
CA VAL A 139 4.21 1.15 -11.39
C VAL A 139 5.08 1.15 -12.63
N THR A 140 6.36 0.89 -12.46
CA THR A 140 7.30 0.61 -13.54
C THR A 140 7.72 -0.85 -13.51
N LEU A 141 7.78 -1.47 -14.69
CA LEU A 141 8.08 -2.88 -14.86
C LEU A 141 8.91 -3.14 -16.11
N THR A 142 9.59 -4.28 -16.16
CA THR A 142 10.38 -4.75 -17.31
C THR A 142 10.06 -6.20 -17.62
#